data_AF-A0A377JYX9-F1
#
_entry.id   AF-A0A377JYX9-F1
#
_cell.length_a   1.000
_cell.length_b   1.000
_cell.length_c   1.000
_cell.angle_alpha   90.00
_cell.angle_beta   90.00
_cell.angle_gamma   90.00
#
_symmetry.space_group_name_H-M   'P 1'
#
loop_
_entity.id
_entity.type
_entity.pdbx_description
1 polymer ?
#
loop_
_entity_poly.entity_id
_entity_poly.type
_entity_poly.pdbx_seq_one_letter_code
_entity_poly.pdbx_strand_id
1 'polypeptide(L)'
;MQENYKILVVDDDMRLRALLERYLTEQGFQVRSVANAEQMDRLLTRESFHLMVLDLMLPGEDGLSICRRLRSQSNPMPDHYGDGERGRSGPYRWPGDWR
;
A
#
# COMPACT_ATOMS: atom_id res chain seq x y z
N MET A 1 -18.76 -19.14 -0.90
CA MET A 1 -18.12 -18.57 0.29
C MET A 1 -18.20 -17.06 0.12
N GLN A 2 -18.65 -16.30 1.13
CA GLN A 2 -18.52 -14.85 1.06
C GLN A 2 -17.05 -14.53 1.31
N GLU A 3 -16.36 -13.99 0.31
CA GLU A 3 -15.00 -13.50 0.46
C GLU A 3 -15.03 -12.31 1.42
N ASN A 4 -14.60 -12.53 2.67
CA ASN A 4 -14.52 -11.48 3.68
C ASN A 4 -13.27 -10.62 3.42
N TYR A 5 -13.42 -9.63 2.55
CA TYR A 5 -12.37 -8.68 2.26
C TYR A 5 -12.02 -7.84 3.51
N LYS A 6 -10.76 -7.99 3.95
CA LYS A 6 -10.13 -7.20 5.01
C LYS A 6 -9.57 -5.88 4.51
N ILE A 7 -9.93 -4.78 5.16
CA ILE A 7 -9.47 -3.41 4.88
C ILE A 7 -8.73 -2.86 6.09
N LEU A 8 -7.58 -2.23 5.86
CA LEU A 8 -6.85 -1.46 6.87
C LEU A 8 -7.07 0.04 6.64
N VAL A 9 -7.43 0.78 7.69
CA VAL A 9 -7.57 2.24 7.67
C VAL A 9 -6.50 2.84 8.57
N VAL A 10 -5.72 3.79 8.05
CA VAL A 10 -4.62 4.47 8.75
C VAL A 10 -4.82 5.97 8.64
N ASP A 11 -5.17 6.61 9.76
CA ASP A 11 -5.54 8.03 9.83
C ASP A 11 -5.41 8.48 11.30
N ASP A 12 -4.91 9.68 11.58
CA ASP A 12 -4.73 10.14 12.96
C ASP A 12 -6.04 10.69 13.57
N ASP A 13 -6.97 11.19 12.76
CA ASP A 13 -8.27 11.67 13.21
C ASP A 13 -9.18 10.50 13.62
N MET A 14 -9.43 10.41 14.93
CA MET A 14 -10.27 9.39 15.55
C MET A 14 -11.71 9.40 15.01
N ARG A 15 -12.29 10.57 14.73
CA ARG A 15 -13.68 10.69 14.27
C ARG A 15 -13.82 10.19 12.84
N LEU A 16 -12.88 10.56 11.97
CA LEU A 16 -12.88 10.11 10.57
C LEU A 16 -12.66 8.60 10.50
N ARG A 17 -11.71 8.05 11.28
CA ARG A 17 -11.53 6.60 11.40
C ARG A 17 -12.79 5.87 11.84
N ALA A 18 -13.44 6.33 12.90
CA ALA A 18 -14.65 5.69 13.41
C ALA A 18 -15.78 5.73 12.37
N LEU A 19 -15.90 6.83 11.61
CA LEU A 19 -16.87 6.94 10.52
C LEU A 19 -16.58 5.95 9.40
N LEU A 20 -15.33 5.87 8.92
CA LEU A 20 -14.92 4.94 7.87
C LEU A 20 -15.05 3.49 8.29
N GLU A 21 -14.65 3.17 9.52
CA GLU A 21 -14.77 1.83 10.09
C GLU A 21 -16.22 1.39 10.14
N ARG A 22 -17.13 2.23 10.65
CA ARG A 22 -18.56 1.95 10.67
C ARG A 22 -19.11 1.75 9.26
N TYR A 23 -18.86 2.71 8.36
CA TYR A 23 -19.38 2.68 7.00
C TYR A 23 -18.94 1.43 6.23
N LEU A 24 -17.64 1.10 6.25
CA LEU A 24 -17.11 -0.07 5.55
C LEU A 24 -17.57 -1.38 6.19
N THR A 25 -17.68 -1.44 7.52
CA THR A 25 -18.22 -2.62 8.22
C THR A 25 -19.68 -2.86 7.85
N GLU A 26 -20.49 -1.80 7.73
CA GLU A 26 -21.89 -1.89 7.28
C GLU A 26 -22.01 -2.41 5.84
N GLN A 27 -20.98 -2.23 5.00
CA GLN A 27 -20.92 -2.83 3.65
C GLN A 27 -20.46 -4.31 3.65
N GLY A 28 -20.19 -4.89 4.82
CA GLY A 28 -19.77 -6.30 4.96
C GLY A 28 -18.25 -6.53 4.93
N PHE A 29 -17.44 -5.47 4.95
CA PHE A 29 -15.99 -5.59 5.04
C PHE A 29 -15.52 -5.86 6.47
N GLN A 30 -14.39 -6.56 6.61
CA GLN A 30 -13.69 -6.63 7.89
C GLN A 30 -12.71 -5.46 7.97
N VAL A 31 -12.93 -4.55 8.90
CA VAL A 31 -12.12 -3.33 8.98
C VAL A 31 -11.22 -3.36 10.21
N ARG A 32 -9.96 -2.96 10.04
CA ARG A 32 -9.05 -2.60 11.12
C ARG A 32 -8.67 -1.14 10.96
N SER A 33 -8.68 -0.36 12.03
CA SER A 33 -8.27 1.04 12.03
C SER A 33 -7.09 1.26 12.99
N VAL A 34 -6.12 2.09 12.59
CA VAL A 34 -4.93 2.45 13.38
C VAL A 34 -4.61 3.92 13.23
N ALA A 35 -3.94 4.50 14.23
CA ALA A 35 -3.71 5.95 14.31
C ALA A 35 -2.42 6.41 13.61
N ASN A 36 -1.50 5.49 13.32
CA ASN A 36 -0.17 5.84 12.87
C ASN A 36 0.52 4.68 12.13
N ALA A 37 1.63 5.01 11.47
CA ALA A 37 2.43 4.08 10.68
C ALA A 37 3.01 2.92 11.52
N GLU A 38 3.42 3.18 12.77
CA GLU A 38 3.99 2.13 13.62
C GLU A 38 2.97 1.03 13.95
N GLN A 39 1.73 1.41 14.28
CA GLN A 39 0.64 0.47 14.49
C GLN A 39 0.27 -0.28 13.22
N MET A 40 0.26 0.43 12.08
CA MET A 40 0.05 -0.18 10.76
C MET A 40 1.11 -1.25 10.47
N ASP A 41 2.39 -0.94 10.63
CA ASP A 41 3.49 -1.88 10.36
C ASP A 41 3.38 -3.12 11.23
N ARG A 42 3.08 -2.95 12.52
CA ARG A 42 2.86 -4.09 13.44
C ARG A 42 1.68 -4.96 12.98
N LEU A 43 0.60 -4.38 12.46
CA LEU A 43 -0.52 -5.16 11.93
C LEU A 43 -0.18 -5.88 10.62
N LEU A 44 0.51 -5.21 9.70
CA LEU A 44 0.92 -5.80 8.42
C LEU A 44 1.86 -7.01 8.58
N THR A 45 2.63 -7.06 9.68
CA THR A 45 3.46 -8.24 10.00
C THR A 45 2.67 -9.45 10.50
N ARG A 46 1.42 -9.25 10.94
CA ARG A 46 0.59 -10.28 11.61
C ARG A 46 -0.60 -10.71 10.76
N GLU A 47 -1.15 -9.80 9.97
CA GLU A 47 -2.36 -10.00 9.18
C GLU A 47 -2.18 -9.46 7.76
N SER A 48 -2.79 -10.14 6.79
CA SER A 48 -2.88 -9.67 5.41
C SER A 48 -4.15 -8.87 5.18
N PHE A 49 -4.04 -7.80 4.38
CA PHE A 49 -5.16 -6.95 3.98
C PHE A 49 -5.28 -6.89 2.46
N HIS A 50 -6.49 -6.71 1.96
CA HIS A 50 -6.77 -6.63 0.51
C HIS A 50 -6.76 -5.19 0.02
N LEU A 51 -7.06 -4.25 0.92
CA LEU A 51 -7.11 -2.83 0.64
C LEU A 51 -6.61 -2.06 1.86
N MET A 52 -5.91 -0.95 1.61
CA MET A 52 -5.52 0.02 2.62
C MET A 52 -6.05 1.39 2.24
N VAL A 53 -6.67 2.07 3.20
CA VAL A 53 -6.99 3.49 3.14
C VAL A 53 -5.98 4.21 4.02
N LEU A 54 -5.16 5.07 3.42
CA LEU A 54 -4.06 5.75 4.08
C LEU A 54 -4.24 7.26 3.93
N ASP A 55 -4.26 7.96 5.05
CA ASP A 55 -4.24 9.43 5.04
C ASP A 55 -2.85 9.94 4.59
N LEU A 56 -2.86 11.03 3.82
CA LEU A 56 -1.66 11.66 3.30
C LEU A 56 -0.95 12.53 4.35
N MET A 57 -1.68 13.05 5.35
CA MET A 57 -1.13 13.98 6.34
C MET A 57 -0.86 13.32 7.70
N LEU A 58 -0.34 12.09 7.69
CA LEU A 58 0.07 11.44 8.93
C LEU A 58 1.24 12.18 9.61
N PRO A 59 1.19 12.39 10.94
CA PRO A 59 2.29 12.98 11.68
C PRO A 59 3.50 12.02 11.74
N GLY A 60 4.66 12.48 11.28
CA GLY A 60 5.96 11.81 11.41
C GLY A 60 6.42 11.02 10.16
N GLU A 61 5.51 10.47 9.36
CA GLU A 61 5.83 9.78 8.10
C GLU A 61 4.78 10.12 7.04
N ASP A 62 5.21 10.60 5.88
CA ASP A 62 4.33 10.93 4.75
C ASP A 62 3.69 9.66 4.16
N GLY A 63 2.38 9.66 3.95
CA GLY A 63 1.63 8.54 3.38
C GLY A 63 2.17 8.05 2.02
N LEU A 64 2.80 8.93 1.24
CA LEU A 64 3.48 8.52 0.00
C LEU A 64 4.75 7.70 0.25
N SER A 65 5.49 8.00 1.32
CA SER A 65 6.68 7.24 1.72
C SER A 65 6.31 5.83 2.15
N ILE A 66 5.23 5.71 2.94
CA ILE A 66 4.63 4.42 3.31
C ILE A 66 4.21 3.63 2.06
N CYS A 67 3.50 4.26 1.12
CA CYS A 67 3.09 3.61 -0.13
C CYS A 67 4.29 3.09 -0.95
N ARG A 68 5.39 3.85 -1.02
CA ARG A 68 6.62 3.42 -1.72
C ARG A 68 7.25 2.21 -1.04
N ARG A 69 7.39 2.27 0.29
CA ARG A 69 7.95 1.18 1.12
C ARG A 69 7.14 -0.12 1.00
N LEU A 70 5.81 -0.03 1.01
CA LEU A 70 4.95 -1.21 0.88
C LEU A 70 4.96 -1.79 -0.54
N ARG A 71 5.13 -0.95 -1.58
CA ARG A 71 5.27 -1.44 -2.96
C ARG A 71 6.60 -2.16 -3.19
N SER A 72 7.70 -1.66 -2.62
CA SER A 72 9.00 -2.34 -2.73
C SER A 72 9.03 -3.67 -1.97
N GLN A 73 8.20 -3.85 -0.94
CA GLN A 73 8.04 -5.11 -0.23
C GLN A 73 7.10 -6.11 -0.91
N SER A 74 6.09 -5.63 -1.64
CA SER A 74 5.09 -6.48 -2.31
C SER A 74 5.44 -6.82 -3.77
N ASN A 75 6.49 -6.22 -4.33
CA ASN A 75 6.94 -6.51 -5.68
C ASN A 75 8.48 -6.40 -5.78
N PRO A 76 9.21 -7.48 -6.15
CA PRO A 76 10.58 -7.35 -6.64
C PRO A 76 10.54 -6.80 -8.08
N MET A 77 10.04 -5.58 -8.27
CA MET A 77 10.36 -4.81 -9.47
C MET A 77 11.67 -4.08 -9.17
N PRO A 78 12.77 -4.40 -9.87
CA PRO A 78 14.06 -3.83 -9.55
C PRO A 78 14.04 -2.31 -9.75
N ASP A 79 14.59 -1.61 -8.77
CA ASP A 79 14.80 -0.16 -8.74
C ASP A 79 15.92 0.30 -9.70
N HIS A 80 16.15 -0.42 -10.81
CA HIS A 80 17.17 -0.05 -11.81
C HIS A 80 16.65 1.03 -12.76
N TYR A 81 16.42 2.22 -12.21
CA TYR A 81 16.59 3.47 -12.95
C TYR A 81 18.01 3.99 -12.64
N GLY A 82 18.99 3.47 -13.36
CA GLY A 82 20.39 3.90 -13.22
C GLY A 82 21.37 2.86 -13.71
N ASP A 83 21.67 2.88 -15.01
CA ASP A 83 23.00 3.21 -15.53
C ASP A 83 23.02 2.89 -17.02
N GLY A 84 23.54 3.82 -17.81
CA GLY A 84 23.55 3.71 -19.24
C GLY A 84 24.70 2.85 -19.73
N GLU A 85 24.51 1.53 -19.85
CA GLU A 85 25.33 0.74 -20.77
C GLU A 85 24.49 -0.27 -21.56
N ARG A 86 24.55 -0.13 -22.88
CA ARG A 86 23.87 -0.96 -23.87
C ARG A 86 24.48 -2.35 -23.88
N GLY A 87 23.79 -3.32 -23.28
CA GLY A 87 24.02 -4.76 -23.47
C GLY A 87 22.74 -5.45 -23.96
N ARG A 88 22.61 -5.58 -25.28
CA ARG A 88 21.49 -6.30 -25.92
C ARG A 88 21.61 -7.80 -25.65
N SER A 89 20.67 -8.39 -24.91
CA SER A 89 20.17 -9.75 -25.13
C SER A 89 19.13 -10.16 -24.07
N GLY A 90 17.88 -9.77 -24.29
CA GLY A 90 16.72 -10.31 -23.57
C GLY A 90 15.52 -10.32 -24.52
N PRO A 91 14.59 -11.29 -24.41
CA PRO A 91 13.50 -11.47 -25.37
C PRO A 91 12.41 -10.38 -25.31
N TYR A 92 12.53 -9.42 -24.39
CA TYR A 92 11.55 -8.35 -24.19
C TYR A 92 12.09 -7.02 -24.72
N ARG A 93 11.55 -6.60 -25.87
CA ARG A 93 11.82 -5.29 -26.48
C ARG A 93 10.67 -4.34 -26.13
N TRP A 94 10.97 -3.22 -25.48
CA TRP A 94 9.95 -2.27 -25.04
C TRP A 94 9.38 -1.44 -26.20
N PRO A 95 8.11 -1.02 -26.16
CA PRO A 95 7.52 -0.14 -27.17
C PRO A 95 8.18 1.25 -27.10
N GLY A 96 9.16 1.49 -27.97
CA GLY A 96 9.97 2.72 -27.99
C GLY A 96 11.35 2.55 -28.63
N ASP A 97 11.84 1.30 -28.75
CA ASP A 97 13.14 0.96 -29.34
C ASP A 97 13.13 0.84 -30.88
N TRP A 98 12.38 1.68 -31.60
CA TRP A 98 12.24 1.64 -33.07
C TRP A 98 13.13 2.63 -33.84
N ARG A 99 14.29 3.00 -33.30
CA ARG A 99 15.33 3.70 -34.07
C ARG A 99 16.49 2.79 -34.42
#